data_AF-Q9X5B0-F1
#
_entry.id   AF-Q9X5B0-F1
#
_cell.length_a   1.000
_cell.length_b   1.000
_cell.length_c   1.000
_cell.angle_alpha   90.00
_cell.angle_beta   90.00
_cell.angle_gamma   90.00
#
_symmetry.space_group_name_H-M   'P 1'
#
loop_
_entity.id
_entity.type
_entity.pdbx_description
1 polymer ?
#
loop_
_entity_poly.entity_id
_entity_poly.type
_entity_poly.pdbx_seq_one_letter_code
_entity_poly.pdbx_strand_id
1 'polypeptide(L)' 'REWVEKDFYKELGVSLDASQDEIKRAYRKLASELHPDRNPNNPRAADRFKAVSEANSVLSDPAKR' A
#
# COMPACT_ATOMS: atom_id res chain seq x y z
N ARG A 1 13.87 -3.24 -13.97
CA ARG A 1 12.61 -3.84 -14.47
C ARG A 1 11.86 -4.63 -13.37
N GLU A 2 12.16 -4.43 -12.09
CA GLU A 2 11.54 -5.17 -10.96
C GLU A 2 10.17 -4.62 -10.52
N TRP A 3 9.75 -3.49 -11.08
CA TRP A 3 8.50 -2.80 -10.73
C TRP A 3 7.34 -3.15 -11.67
N VAL A 4 7.60 -3.93 -12.73
CA VAL A 4 6.63 -4.18 -13.82
C VAL A 4 5.59 -5.25 -13.44
N GLU A 5 5.86 -6.11 -12.44
CA GLU A 5 4.91 -7.15 -12.00
C GLU A 5 4.14 -6.80 -10.72
N LYS A 6 4.54 -5.76 -9.98
CA LYS A 6 3.82 -5.35 -8.76
C LYS A 6 2.65 -4.43 -9.13
N ASP A 7 1.45 -4.97 -9.02
CA ASP A 7 0.22 -4.20 -9.16
C ASP A 7 -0.06 -3.42 -7.86
N PHE A 8 0.53 -2.23 -7.74
CA PHE A 8 0.39 -1.37 -6.55
C PHE A 8 -1.07 -1.00 -6.24
N TYR A 9 -1.92 -0.95 -7.26
CA TYR A 9 -3.34 -0.71 -7.09
C TYR A 9 -4.01 -1.91 -6.40
N LYS A 10 -3.67 -3.14 -6.82
CA LYS A 10 -4.12 -4.35 -6.11
C LYS A 10 -3.57 -4.46 -4.68
N GLU A 11 -2.32 -4.07 -4.44
CA GLU A 11 -1.74 -4.08 -3.08
C GLU A 11 -2.52 -3.17 -2.13
N LEU A 12 -2.93 -1.99 -2.62
CA LEU A 12 -3.80 -1.08 -1.86
C LEU A 12 -5.29 -1.45 -1.92
N GLY A 13 -5.68 -2.43 -2.75
CA GLY A 13 -7.07 -2.82 -2.94
C GLY A 13 -7.93 -1.72 -3.57
N VAL A 14 -7.33 -0.89 -4.42
CA VAL A 14 -8.00 0.21 -5.12
C VAL A 14 -8.01 -0.04 -6.63
N SER A 15 -8.90 0.65 -7.34
CA SER A 15 -8.96 0.59 -8.79
C SER A 15 -7.81 1.38 -9.44
N LEU A 16 -7.46 1.04 -10.69
CA LEU A 16 -6.42 1.73 -11.47
C LEU A 16 -6.73 3.23 -11.70
N ASP A 17 -8.01 3.57 -11.73
CA ASP A 17 -8.53 4.94 -11.85
C ASP A 17 -8.65 5.66 -10.51
N ALA A 18 -8.27 5.03 -9.39
CA ALA A 18 -8.40 5.61 -8.06
C ALA A 18 -7.72 6.98 -7.97
N SER A 19 -8.42 7.93 -7.38
CA SER A 19 -7.92 9.25 -7.07
C SER A 19 -6.83 9.19 -5.99
N GLN A 20 -6.03 10.25 -5.89
CA GLN A 20 -5.01 10.39 -4.83
C GLN A 20 -5.62 10.29 -3.43
N ASP A 21 -6.85 10.80 -3.24
CA ASP A 21 -7.55 10.72 -1.97
C ASP A 21 -8.02 9.31 -1.63
N GLU A 22 -8.38 8.50 -2.62
CA GLU A 22 -8.74 7.08 -2.44
C GLU A 22 -7.51 6.26 -2.10
N ILE A 23 -6.40 6.44 -2.83
CA ILE A 23 -5.10 5.83 -2.54
C ILE A 23 -4.68 6.12 -1.09
N LYS A 24 -4.73 7.40 -0.69
CA LYS A 24 -4.36 7.83 0.67
C LYS A 24 -5.30 7.27 1.74
N ARG A 25 -6.61 7.15 1.46
CA ARG A 25 -7.58 6.54 2.38
C ARG A 25 -7.33 5.04 2.54
N ALA A 26 -7.14 4.32 1.43
CA ALA A 26 -6.87 2.88 1.44
C ALA A 26 -5.57 2.57 2.19
N TYR A 27 -4.49 3.31 1.91
CA TYR A 27 -3.22 3.16 2.62
C TYR A 27 -3.37 3.37 4.13
N ARG A 28 -4.03 4.45 4.58
CA ARG A 28 -4.21 4.71 6.03
C ARG A 28 -4.99 3.60 6.73
N LYS A 29 -6.02 3.06 6.08
CA LYS A 29 -6.79 1.94 6.61
C LYS A 29 -5.90 0.70 6.78
N LEU A 30 -5.21 0.29 5.71
CA LEU A 30 -4.34 -0.88 5.72
C LEU A 30 -3.17 -0.71 6.69
N ALA A 31 -2.55 0.47 6.74
CA ALA A 31 -1.47 0.78 7.66
C ALA A 31 -1.90 0.65 9.13
N SER A 32 -3.11 1.10 9.46
CA SER A 32 -3.68 0.91 10.80
C SER A 32 -4.01 -0.55 11.09
N GLU A 33 -4.54 -1.30 10.12
CA GLU A 33 -4.87 -2.73 10.29
C GLU A 33 -3.62 -3.62 10.44
N LEU A 34 -2.54 -3.27 9.75
CA LEU A 34 -1.29 -4.03 9.68
C LEU A 34 -0.21 -3.53 10.66
N HIS A 35 -0.48 -2.46 11.40
CA HIS A 35 0.49 -1.82 12.30
C HIS A 35 1.11 -2.84 13.29
N PRO A 36 2.43 -2.79 13.55
CA PRO A 36 3.10 -3.69 14.48
C PRO A 36 2.51 -3.63 15.90
N ASP A 37 2.08 -2.46 16.37
CA ASP A 37 1.45 -2.34 17.70
C ASP A 37 0.18 -3.21 17.84
N ARG A 38 -0.58 -3.40 16.75
CA ARG A 38 -1.77 -4.26 16.73
C ARG A 38 -1.44 -5.70 16.35
N ASN A 39 -0.26 -5.93 15.76
CA ASN A 39 0.18 -7.20 15.21
C ASN A 39 1.61 -7.57 15.66
N PRO A 40 1.93 -7.57 16.97
CA PRO A 40 3.31 -7.52 17.46
C PRO A 40 4.17 -8.76 17.14
N ASN A 41 3.57 -9.86 16.67
CA ASN A 41 4.29 -11.09 16.28
C ASN A 41 3.77 -11.68 14.97
N ASN A 42 3.20 -10.86 14.09
CA ASN A 42 2.65 -11.33 12.83
C ASN A 42 3.55 -10.93 11.65
N PRO A 43 4.48 -11.81 11.22
CA PRO A 43 5.38 -11.50 10.10
C PRO A 43 4.62 -11.25 8.80
N ARG A 44 3.46 -11.88 8.60
CA ARG A 44 2.62 -11.62 7.42
C ARG A 44 2.04 -10.21 7.43
N ALA A 45 1.69 -9.68 8.61
CA ALA A 45 1.25 -8.29 8.73
C ALA A 45 2.39 -7.32 8.41
N ALA A 46 3.61 -7.61 8.88
CA ALA A 46 4.80 -6.82 8.58
C ALA A 46 5.14 -6.82 7.07
N ASP A 47 5.12 -7.99 6.43
CA ASP A 47 5.35 -8.13 4.98
C ASP A 47 4.31 -7.34 4.17
N ARG A 48 3.03 -7.47 4.55
CA ARG A 48 1.95 -6.75 3.90
C ARG A 48 2.02 -5.24 4.17
N PHE A 49 2.41 -4.82 5.37
CA PHE A 49 2.63 -3.41 5.72
C PHE A 49 3.72 -2.80 4.83
N LYS A 50 4.80 -3.54 4.58
CA LYS A 50 5.86 -3.12 3.67
C LYS A 50 5.36 -2.97 2.23
N ALA A 51 4.60 -3.95 1.73
CA ALA A 51 4.02 -3.90 0.38
C ALA A 51 3.09 -2.70 0.17
N VAL A 52 2.17 -2.43 1.12
CA VAL A 52 1.25 -1.29 1.01
C VAL A 52 1.96 0.06 1.16
N SER A 53 3.06 0.11 1.92
CA SER A 53 3.89 1.31 2.05
C SER A 53 4.64 1.63 0.76
N GLU A 54 5.20 0.61 0.11
CA GLU A 54 5.84 0.73 -1.20
C GLU A 54 4.82 1.19 -2.26
N ALA A 55 3.65 0.55 -2.30
CA ALA A 55 2.56 0.92 -3.21
C ALA A 55 2.13 2.38 -3.04
N ASN A 56 1.90 2.83 -1.80
CA ASN A 56 1.57 4.22 -1.54
C ASN A 56 2.72 5.16 -1.93
N SER A 57 4.00 4.81 -1.69
CA SER A 57 5.13 5.66 -2.07
C SER A 57 5.24 5.89 -3.58
N VAL A 58 4.81 4.93 -4.40
CA VAL A 58 4.78 5.07 -5.86
C VAL A 58 3.54 5.84 -6.30
N LEU A 59 2.36 5.41 -5.84
CA LEU A 59 1.07 5.93 -6.34
C LEU A 59 0.72 7.32 -5.79
N SER A 60 1.28 7.71 -4.63
CA SER A 60 1.06 9.03 -4.03
C SER A 60 1.90 10.14 -4.66
N ASP A 61 2.93 9.80 -5.43
CA ASP A 61 3.79 10.74 -6.13
C ASP A 61 3.27 10.93 -7.57
N PRO A 62 2.75 12.12 -7.93
CA PRO A 62 2.22 12.37 -9.28
C PRO A 62 3.25 12.20 -10.39
N ALA A 63 4.55 12.30 -10.09
CA ALA A 63 5.62 12.11 -11.06
C ALA A 63 6.06 10.65 -11.20
N LYS A 64 5.68 9.77 -10.25
CA LYS A 64 6.02 8.33 -10.27
C LYS A 64 4.83 7.42 -10.53
N ARG A 65 3.61 7.94 -10.38
CA ARG A 65 2.38 7.27 -10.77
C ARG A 65 2.29 7.12 -12.28
#